data_AF-J0QQH5-F1
#
_entry.id   AF-J0QQH5-F1
#
_cell.length_a   1.000
_cell.length_b   1.000
_cell.length_c   1.000
_cell.angle_alpha   90.00
_cell.angle_beta   90.00
_cell.angle_gamma   90.00
#
_symmetry.space_group_name_H-M   'P 1'
#
loop_
_entity.id
_entity.type
_entity.pdbx_description
1 polymer ?
#
loop_
_entity_poly.entity_id
_entity_poly.type
_entity_poly.pdbx_seq_one_letter_code
_entity_poly.pdbx_strand_id
1 'polypeptide(L)' 'MILWMKKNLMVTGAALAAFFMILARAFTLGKKAEQQKQTESSLKTAKTRLEVENEINQKSDADVRATLSNWLRDK' A
#
# COMPACT_ATOMS: atom_id res chain seq x y z
N MET A 1 -50.62 6.02 -20.72
CA MET A 1 -49.98 5.81 -19.40
C MET A 1 -48.79 4.86 -19.45
N ILE A 2 -48.96 3.63 -19.95
CA ILE A 2 -47.90 2.60 -19.92
C ILE A 2 -46.60 3.01 -20.62
N LEU A 3 -46.68 3.71 -21.76
CA LEU A 3 -45.50 4.17 -22.50
C LEU A 3 -44.67 5.21 -21.71
N TRP A 4 -45.37 6.10 -21.00
CA TRP A 4 -44.77 7.14 -20.16
C TRP A 4 -44.12 6.54 -18.92
N MET A 5 -44.79 5.57 -18.28
CA MET A 5 -44.25 4.79 -17.16
C MET A 5 -42.97 4.05 -17.56
N LYS A 6 -42.97 3.41 -18.74
CA LYS A 6 -41.83 2.65 -19.26
C LYS A 6 -40.63 3.55 -19.59
N LYS A 7 -40.88 4.74 -20.15
CA LYS A 7 -39.85 5.74 -20.43
C LYS A 7 -39.19 6.24 -19.15
N ASN A 8 -39.98 6.55 -18.12
CA ASN A 8 -39.44 6.99 -16.84
C ASN A 8 -38.64 5.87 -16.14
N LEU A 9 -39.13 4.63 -16.20
CA LEU A 9 -38.40 3.47 -15.67
C LEU A 9 -37.04 3.28 -16.36
N MET A 10 -36.98 3.43 -17.69
CA MET A 10 -35.74 3.37 -18.45
C MET A 10 -34.77 4.49 -18.06
N VAL A 11 -35.25 5.73 -17.92
CA VAL A 11 -34.40 6.87 -17.55
C VAL A 11 -33.86 6.71 -16.14
N THR A 12 -34.70 6.33 -15.17
CA THR A 12 -34.25 6.08 -13.78
C THR A 12 -33.27 4.91 -13.72
N GLY A 13 -33.52 3.82 -14.47
CA GLY A 13 -32.59 2.69 -14.55
C GLY A 13 -31.23 3.08 -15.12
N ALA A 14 -31.21 3.90 -16.18
CA ALA A 14 -29.97 4.40 -16.76
C ALA A 14 -29.20 5.31 -15.79
N ALA A 15 -29.90 6.20 -15.08
CA ALA A 15 -29.29 7.07 -14.06
C ALA A 15 -28.70 6.26 -12.90
N LEU A 16 -29.42 5.24 -12.42
CA LEU A 16 -28.95 4.37 -11.35
C LEU A 16 -27.72 3.56 -11.77
N ALA A 17 -27.73 3.01 -12.98
CA ALA A 17 -26.60 2.26 -13.53
C ALA A 17 -25.35 3.14 -13.67
N ALA A 18 -25.49 4.35 -14.18
CA ALA A 18 -24.39 5.30 -14.27
C ALA A 18 -23.82 5.65 -12.89
N PHE A 19 -24.69 5.88 -11.90
CA PHE A 19 -24.29 6.17 -10.53
C PHE A 19 -23.47 5.03 -9.90
N PHE A 20 -23.95 3.79 -10.00
CA PHE A 20 -23.22 2.63 -9.48
C PHE A 20 -21.92 2.35 -10.23
N MET A 21 -21.87 2.62 -11.54
CA MET A 21 -20.64 2.47 -12.31
C MET A 21 -19.54 3.42 -11.83
N ILE A 22 -19.90 4.66 -11.50
CA ILE A 22 -18.96 5.66 -10.94
C ILE A 22 -18.49 5.22 -9.55
N LEU A 23 -19.41 4.78 -8.68
CA LEU A 23 -19.05 4.26 -7.35
C LEU A 23 -18.09 3.07 -7.41
N ALA A 24 -18.36 2.10 -8.29
CA ALA A 24 -17.48 0.93 -8.47
C ALA A 24 -16.07 1.35 -8.92
N ARG A 25 -15.96 2.33 -9.81
CA ARG A 25 -14.66 2.87 -10.25
C ARG A 25 -13.94 3.60 -9.14
N ALA A 26 -14.62 4.46 -8.38
CA ALA A 26 -14.04 5.15 -7.24
C ALA A 26 -13.54 4.17 -6.16
N PHE A 27 -14.34 3.15 -5.85
CA PHE A 27 -13.98 2.12 -4.87
C PHE A 27 -12.79 1.27 -5.32
N THR A 28 -12.76 0.85 -6.59
CA THR A 28 -11.63 0.07 -7.12
C THR A 28 -10.34 0.87 -7.17
N LEU A 29 -10.40 2.17 -7.49
CA LEU A 29 -9.24 3.07 -7.42
C LEU A 29 -8.76 3.25 -5.97
N GLY A 30 -9.66 3.50 -5.03
CA GLY A 30 -9.32 3.60 -3.61
C GLY A 30 -8.66 2.33 -3.06
N LYS A 31 -9.22 1.16 -3.39
CA LYS A 31 -8.66 -0.14 -3.00
C LYS A 31 -7.26 -0.36 -3.59
N LYS A 32 -7.02 -0.01 -4.85
CA LYS A 32 -5.70 -0.12 -5.48
C LYS A 32 -4.68 0.80 -4.81
N ALA A 33 -5.07 2.03 -4.48
CA ALA A 33 -4.19 2.96 -3.78
C ALA A 33 -3.80 2.44 -2.39
N GLU A 34 -4.75 1.83 -1.66
CA GLU A 34 -4.46 1.23 -0.35
C GLU A 34 -3.54 0.01 -0.46
N GLN A 35 -3.78 -0.87 -1.43
CA GLN A 35 -2.90 -2.02 -1.69
C GLN A 35 -1.49 -1.59 -2.10
N GLN A 36 -1.37 -0.53 -2.90
CA GLN A 36 -0.09 0.04 -3.29
C GLN A 36 0.66 0.57 -2.07
N LYS A 37 0.01 1.33 -1.18
CA LYS A 37 0.63 1.80 0.07
C LYS A 37 1.14 0.67 0.95
N GLN A 38 0.36 -0.40 1.10
CA GLN A 38 0.76 -1.58 1.87
C GLN A 38 1.94 -2.32 1.23
N THR A 39 1.96 -2.39 -0.11
CA THR A 39 3.06 -3.01 -0.86
C THR A 39 4.32 -2.16 -0.73
N GLU A 40 4.22 -0.84 -0.88
CA GLU A 40 5.33 0.10 -0.70
C GLU A 40 5.90 0.05 0.72
N SER A 41 5.05 0.00 1.76
CA SER A 41 5.52 -0.13 3.15
C SER A 41 6.24 -1.46 3.39
N SER A 42 5.71 -2.55 2.83
CA SER A 42 6.32 -3.88 2.92
C SER A 42 7.67 -3.91 2.19
N LEU A 43 7.73 -3.33 0.98
CA LEU A 43 8.94 -3.23 0.19
C LEU A 43 10.00 -2.37 0.88
N LYS A 44 9.61 -1.22 1.45
CA LYS A 44 10.52 -0.37 2.23
C LYS A 44 11.10 -1.13 3.42
N THR A 45 10.27 -1.87 4.14
CA THR A 45 10.72 -2.68 5.28
C THR A 45 11.70 -3.76 4.84
N ALA A 46 11.40 -4.46 3.74
CA ALA A 46 12.29 -5.48 3.18
C ALA A 46 13.63 -4.89 2.71
N LYS A 47 13.62 -3.70 2.08
CA LYS A 47 14.84 -3.00 1.66
C LYS A 47 15.70 -2.61 2.86
N THR A 48 15.11 -2.01 3.89
CA THR A 48 15.83 -1.65 5.11
C THR A 48 16.43 -2.89 5.79
N ARG A 49 15.68 -4.00 5.84
CA ARG A 49 16.20 -5.26 6.38
C ARG A 49 17.40 -5.77 5.59
N LEU A 50 17.33 -5.75 4.25
CA LEU A 50 18.45 -6.15 3.39
C LEU A 50 19.66 -5.23 3.55
N GLU A 51 19.46 -3.92 3.67
CA GLU A 51 20.55 -2.96 3.93
C GLU A 51 21.25 -3.26 5.26
N VAL A 52 20.49 -3.49 6.33
CA VAL A 52 21.03 -3.87 7.65
C VAL A 52 21.75 -5.21 7.61
N GLU A 53 21.17 -6.23 6.98
CA GLU A 53 21.81 -7.54 6.83
C GLU A 53 23.11 -7.45 6.02
N ASN A 54 23.14 -6.62 4.97
CA ASN A 54 24.35 -6.37 4.20
C ASN A 54 25.41 -5.61 5.02
N GLU A 55 25.03 -4.58 5.79
CA GLU A 55 25.96 -3.88 6.68
C GLU A 55 26.56 -4.79 7.76
N ILE A 56 25.73 -5.66 8.35
CA ILE A 56 26.20 -6.67 9.33
C ILE A 56 27.16 -7.65 8.65
N ASN A 57 26.80 -8.14 7.46
CA ASN A 57 27.64 -9.09 6.72
C ASN A 57 28.97 -8.49 6.25
N GLN A 58 29.02 -7.17 6.03
CA GLN A 58 30.27 -6.45 5.71
C GLN A 58 31.15 -6.21 6.95
N LYS A 59 30.60 -6.25 8.16
CA LYS A 59 31.38 -6.10 9.39
C LYS A 59 32.00 -7.43 9.79
N SER A 60 33.30 -7.42 10.09
CA SER A 60 33.98 -8.57 10.67
C SER A 60 33.61 -8.71 12.17
N ASP A 61 33.65 -9.93 12.70
CA ASP A 61 33.44 -10.18 14.14
C ASP A 61 34.38 -9.33 15.01
N ALA A 62 35.62 -9.15 14.56
CA ALA A 62 36.62 -8.29 15.22
C ALA A 62 36.19 -6.82 15.28
N ASP A 63 35.65 -6.27 14.19
CA ASP A 63 35.15 -4.88 14.14
C ASP A 63 33.92 -4.68 15.03
N VAL A 64 33.00 -5.65 15.03
CA VAL A 64 31.82 -5.62 15.91
C VAL A 64 32.27 -5.63 17.37
N ARG A 65 33.23 -6.49 17.72
CA ARG A 65 33.75 -6.63 19.08
C ARG A 65 34.53 -5.39 19.53
N ALA A 66 35.33 -4.78 18.65
CA ALA A 66 36.02 -3.52 18.92
C ALA A 66 35.03 -2.37 19.15
N THR A 67 34.00 -2.26 18.31
CA THR A 67 32.96 -1.23 18.44
C THR A 67 32.19 -1.38 19.75
N LEU A 68 31.80 -2.62 20.11
CA LEU A 68 31.09 -2.90 21.35
C LEU A 68 31.94 -2.60 22.59
N SER A 69 33.23 -2.94 22.54
CA SER A 69 34.18 -2.65 23.62
C SER A 69 34.39 -1.15 23.82
N ASN A 70 34.42 -0.36 22.74
CA ASN A 70 34.55 1.09 22.82
C ASN A 70 33.27 1.72 23.39
N TRP A 71 32.09 1.28 22.94
CA TRP A 71 30.82 1.78 23.48
C TRP A 71 30.66 1.50 24.98
N LEU A 72 31.11 0.32 25.45
CA LEU A 72 31.06 -0.03 26.87
C LEU A 72 32.05 0.79 27.72
N ARG A 73 33.14 1.28 27.11
CA ARG A 73 34.18 2.10 27.77
C ARG A 73 33.86 3.58 27.79
N ASP A 74 33.09 4.07 26.81
CA ASP A 74 32.61 5.46 26.74
C ASP A 74 31.37 5.72 27.63
N LYS A 75 30.89 4.70 28.35
CA LYS A 75 29.80 4.79 29.33
C LYS A 75 30.34 4.71 30.76
#